data_AF-A0A2W7AQ92-F1
#
_entry.id   AF-A0A2W7AQ92-F1
#
_cell.length_a   1.000
_cell.length_b   1.000
_cell.length_c   1.000
_cell.angle_alpha   90.00
_cell.angle_beta   90.00
_cell.angle_gamma   90.00
#
_symmetry.space_group_name_H-M   'P 1'
#
loop_
_entity.id
_entity.type
_entity.pdbx_description
1 polymer ?
#
loop_
_entity_poly.entity_id
_entity_poly.type
_entity_poly.pdbx_seq_one_letter_code
_entity_poly.pdbx_strand_id
1 'polypeptide(L)' 'MTENLAIWLNEGKNKGASHLFVFLDTSNNTFFPVYVMPHESLSQKKRKFEKDYWTLAYEYQI' A
#
# COMPACT_ATOMS: atom_id res chain seq x y z
N MET A 1 -0.03 -2.14 -14.35
CA MET A 1 0.00 -2.48 -12.90
C MET A 1 1.26 -3.26 -12.54
N THR A 2 1.63 -4.28 -13.32
CA THR A 2 2.82 -5.12 -13.11
C THR A 2 4.15 -4.36 -13.07
N GLU A 3 4.34 -3.34 -13.90
CA GLU A 3 5.59 -2.56 -13.92
C GLU A 3 5.78 -1.71 -12.65
N ASN A 4 4.71 -1.10 -12.12
CA ASN A 4 4.79 -0.27 -10.91
C ASN A 4 4.95 -1.09 -9.63
N LEU A 5 4.43 -2.32 -9.61
CA LEU A 5 4.49 -3.17 -8.42
C LEU A 5 5.93 -3.54 -8.04
N ALA A 6 6.77 -3.88 -9.03
CA ALA A 6 8.17 -4.20 -8.78
C ALA A 6 8.93 -3.01 -8.18
N ILE A 7 8.65 -1.80 -8.69
CA ILE A 7 9.21 -0.55 -8.16
C ILE A 7 8.78 -0.36 -6.71
N TRP A 8 7.49 -0.47 -6.41
CA TRP A 8 6.98 -0.29 -5.05
C TRP A 8 7.49 -1.34 -4.06
N LEU A 9 7.60 -2.60 -4.46
CA LEU A 9 8.18 -3.63 -3.61
C LEU A 9 9.65 -3.32 -3.29
N ASN A 10 10.43 -2.87 -4.29
CA ASN A 10 11.83 -2.49 -4.08
C ASN A 10 11.96 -1.23 -3.20
N GLU A 11 11.12 -0.22 -3.41
CA GLU A 11 11.05 0.96 -2.54
C GLU A 11 10.69 0.59 -1.10
N GLY A 12 9.71 -0.30 -0.91
CA GLY A 12 9.33 -0.79 0.41
C GLY A 12 10.47 -1.51 1.11
N LYS A 13 11.22 -2.36 0.40
CA LYS A 13 12.46 -3.00 0.92
C LYS A 13 13.49 -1.95 1.35
N ASN A 14 13.76 -0.96 0.49
CA ASN A 14 14.73 0.10 0.78
C ASN A 14 14.30 0.98 1.97
N LYS A 15 13.00 1.11 2.21
CA LYS A 15 12.44 1.84 3.37
C LYS A 15 12.37 0.98 4.64
N GLY A 16 12.68 -0.32 4.57
CA GLY A 16 12.52 -1.26 5.68
C GLY A 16 11.07 -1.53 6.04
N ALA A 17 10.14 -1.43 5.07
CA ALA A 17 8.74 -1.76 5.26
C ALA A 17 8.56 -3.27 5.51
N SER A 18 7.60 -3.64 6.37
CA SER A 18 7.19 -5.03 6.56
C SER A 18 6.09 -5.44 5.57
N HIS A 19 5.24 -4.48 5.18
CA HIS A 19 4.14 -4.72 4.25
C HIS A 19 3.98 -3.55 3.27
N LEU A 20 3.44 -3.88 2.10
CA LEU A 20 2.95 -2.93 1.10
C LEU A 20 1.46 -3.16 0.91
N PHE A 21 0.66 -2.12 1.16
CA PHE A 21 -0.72 -2.06 0.72
C PHE A 21 -0.80 -1.29 -0.58
N VAL A 22 -1.58 -1.79 -1.54
CA VAL A 22 -1.88 -1.07 -2.76
C VAL A 22 -3.34 -0.66 -2.70
N PHE A 23 -3.59 0.64 -2.73
CA PHE A 23 -4.92 1.22 -2.74
C PHE A 23 -5.30 1.65 -4.14
N LEU A 24 -6.57 1.47 -4.48
CA LEU A 24 -7.23 2.09 -5.64
C LEU A 24 -7.94 3.36 -5.18
N ASP A 25 -7.58 4.49 -5.76
CA ASP A 25 -8.37 5.71 -5.71
C ASP A 25 -9.46 5.62 -6.79
N THR A 26 -10.72 5.45 -6.36
CA THR A 26 -11.87 5.29 -7.22
C THR A 26 -12.31 6.59 -7.89
N SER A 27 -11.86 7.74 -7.40
CA SER A 27 -12.20 9.05 -7.98
C SER A 27 -11.49 9.30 -9.31
N ASN A 28 -10.28 8.74 -9.47
CA ASN A 28 -9.43 8.90 -10.64
C ASN A 28 -8.94 7.56 -11.20
N ASN A 29 -9.46 6.44 -10.68
CA ASN A 29 -9.12 5.06 -11.04
C ASN A 29 -7.59 4.76 -11.02
N THR A 30 -6.87 5.37 -10.07
CA THR A 30 -5.40 5.27 -9.98
C THR A 30 -4.96 4.43 -8.78
N PHE A 31 -3.92 3.62 -8.97
CA PHE A 31 -3.34 2.82 -7.89
C PHE A 31 -2.16 3.53 -7.23
N PHE A 32 -2.04 3.43 -5.91
CA PHE A 32 -0.91 4.01 -5.16
C PHE A 32 -0.46 3.10 -4.00
N PRO A 33 0.83 3.14 -3.65
CA PRO A 33 1.40 2.32 -2.59
C PRO A 33 1.27 2.98 -1.22
N VAL A 34 1.03 2.17 -0.19
CA VAL A 34 1.11 2.54 1.22
C VAL A 34 2.02 1.54 1.93
N TYR A 35 3.19 2.02 2.33
CA TYR A 35 4.18 1.22 3.04
C TYR A 35 3.87 1.15 4.54
N VAL A 36 3.89 -0.04 5.11
CA VAL A 36 3.74 -0.27 6.55
C VAL A 36 5.09 -0.64 7.14
N MET A 37 5.53 0.11 8.14
CA MET A 37 6.79 -0.12 8.84
C MET A 37 6.60 -1.23 9.90
N PRO A 38 7.67 -1.93 10.32
CA PRO A 38 7.58 -3.05 11.26
C PRO A 38 6.92 -2.73 12.61
N HIS A 39 6.97 -1.46 13.04
CA HIS A 39 6.38 -1.00 14.31
C HIS A 39 4.96 -0.44 14.17
N GLU A 40 4.42 -0.37 12.95
CA GLU A 40 3.07 0.14 12.71
C GLU A 40 2.03 -0.98 12.75
N SER A 41 0.86 -0.69 13.31
CA SER A 41 -0.26 -1.63 13.30
C SER A 41 -0.89 -1.70 11.90
N LEU A 42 -0.89 -2.89 11.31
CA LEU A 42 -1.53 -3.17 10.02
C LEU A 42 -3.00 -2.72 10.01
N SER A 43 -3.77 -3.12 11.03
CA SER A 43 -5.20 -2.82 11.11
C SER A 43 -5.50 -1.33 11.25
N GLN A 44 -4.70 -0.60 12.04
CA GLN A 44 -4.85 0.85 12.16
C GLN A 44 -4.50 1.55 10.85
N LYS A 45 -3.45 1.07 10.17
CA LYS A 45 -3.02 1.64 8.89
C LYS A 45 -4.05 1.38 7.79
N LYS A 46 -4.61 0.18 7.68
CA LYS A 46 -5.72 -0.13 6.76
C LYS A 46 -6.91 0.81 6.98
N ARG A 47 -7.41 0.88 8.22
CA ARG A 47 -8.55 1.77 8.57
C ARG A 47 -8.28 3.26 8.31
N LYS A 48 -7.02 3.70 8.40
CA LYS A 48 -6.66 5.10 8.11
C LYS A 48 -6.85 5.44 6.63
N PHE A 49 -6.57 4.49 5.75
CA PHE A 49 -6.56 4.68 4.30
C PHE A 49 -7.80 4.13 3.59
N GLU A 50 -8.55 3.20 4.19
CA GLU A 50 -9.91 2.85 3.75
C GLU A 50 -10.88 3.97 4.11
N LYS A 51 -10.95 5.02 3.27
CA LYS A 51 -11.90 6.14 3.39
C LYS A 51 -12.45 6.52 2.02
N ASP A 52 -13.74 6.85 1.98
CA ASP A 52 -14.58 7.45 0.92
C ASP A 52 -14.30 7.05 -0.55
N TYR A 53 -13.07 7.20 -1.04
CA TYR A 53 -12.67 6.89 -2.43
C TYR A 53 -11.47 5.96 -2.52
N TRP A 54 -10.89 5.49 -1.41
CA TRP A 54 -9.69 4.66 -1.42
C TRP A 54 -10.02 3.25 -0.93
N THR A 55 -9.86 2.27 -1.82
CA THR A 55 -10.16 0.86 -1.55
C THR A 55 -8.87 0.05 -1.55
N LEU A 56 -8.67 -0.80 -0.54
CA LEU A 56 -7.54 -1.73 -0.52
C LEU A 56 -7.71 -2.74 -1.67
N ALA A 57 -6.79 -2.73 -2.63
CA ALA A 57 -6.82 -3.61 -3.79
C ALA A 57 -5.92 -4.83 -3.60
N TYR A 58 -4.72 -4.62 -3.03
CA TYR A 58 -3.75 -5.68 -2.80
C TYR A 58 -2.95 -5.47 -1.52
N GLU A 59 -2.46 -6.55 -0.96
CA GLU A 59 -1.59 -6.58 0.22
C GLU A 59 -0.43 -7.54 -0.05
N TYR A 60 0.78 -7.07 0.21
CA TYR A 60 2.02 -7.83 0.06
C TYR A 60 2.84 -7.74 1.34
N GLN A 61 3.41 -8.86 1.75
CA GLN A 61 4.48 -8.89 2.73
C GLN A 61 5.82 -8.66 2.02
N ILE A 62 6.70 -7.85 2.61
CA ILE A 62 8.01 -7.49 2.07
C ILE A 62 9.13 -8.23 2.79
#